data_AF-A0A1J5EKW4-F1
#
_entry.id   AF-A0A1J5EKW4-F1
#
_cell.length_a   1.000
_cell.length_b   1.000
_cell.length_c   1.000
_cell.angle_alpha   90.00
_cell.angle_beta   90.00
_cell.angle_gamma   90.00
#
_symmetry.space_group_name_H-M   'P 1'
#
loop_
_entity.id
_entity.type
_entity.pdbx_description
1 polymer ?
#
loop_
_entity_poly.entity_id
_entity_poly.type
_entity_poly.pdbx_seq_one_letter_code
_entity_poly.pdbx_strand_id
1 'polypeptide(L)'
;MKIIMKKISLYFVLFLLSTLSSCSNSDSTGPADSEINPFSNGGNERNMLVVISDIHLGADTSYAECNKNRDALEKILKQIREAPNVKELVIAGDLLDEWFVPATIDTYQGKDQADFVQRIATTNKGVIDAINNIIQDSNVFVTYVPGNHDLTITAANVELILPGINQARDSGLGLGTYSPADYPKIAIEHGHRYNFFCAPDPISNQVAAPGTILPPGYFFTRIAALHVMQDDPIPGDTLDIVTKNTSGNESQDLLFAYRKLWEWAINYLPIENKFDENMIVTNIDGFTGNYSVNDLLPHQTTTGGLINVDLYNGIQDTWDQRQALNHVAINIPVLQAIANSAKSSESDLQATTQYFLNLKSDKRIVIFGHTHDAKIIASEDHEGQKAIYANSGTWIDSNNVAATTMNFVVVTAQDADTSSQTYVRLYNFENEVVTEMAEDSLRY
;
A
#
# COMPACT_ATOMS: atom_id res chain seq x y z
N MET A 1 -37.20 6.81 27.35
CA MET A 1 -36.59 7.94 28.09
C MET A 1 -35.60 7.40 29.13
N LYS A 2 -34.30 7.32 28.81
CA LYS A 2 -33.21 7.18 29.79
C LYS A 2 -31.86 7.56 29.15
N ILE A 3 -31.41 8.76 29.49
CA ILE A 3 -30.00 9.16 29.73
C ILE A 3 -28.95 8.67 28.70
N ILE A 4 -28.54 9.59 27.81
CA ILE A 4 -27.23 9.57 27.16
C ILE A 4 -26.24 10.33 28.06
N MET A 5 -25.09 9.75 28.39
CA MET A 5 -24.03 10.43 29.15
C MET A 5 -22.95 11.00 28.23
N LYS A 6 -23.13 12.26 27.79
CA LYS A 6 -21.96 13.08 27.41
C LYS A 6 -21.12 13.34 28.67
N LYS A 7 -19.79 13.22 28.55
CA LYS A 7 -18.83 13.92 29.42
C LYS A 7 -17.89 14.75 28.57
N ILE A 8 -17.48 15.88 29.14
CA ILE A 8 -16.81 16.99 28.45
C ILE A 8 -15.39 17.10 29.00
N SER A 9 -14.45 17.52 28.15
CA SER A 9 -13.06 17.80 28.53
C SER A 9 -12.98 18.86 29.64
N LEU A 10 -12.02 18.72 30.56
CA LEU A 10 -11.75 19.71 31.59
C LEU A 10 -10.25 19.98 31.72
N TYR A 11 -9.79 21.06 31.06
CA TYR A 11 -8.49 21.65 31.31
C TYR A 11 -8.41 22.16 32.75
N PHE A 12 -7.25 22.01 33.39
CA PHE A 12 -6.93 22.63 34.66
C PHE A 12 -5.83 23.69 34.48
N VAL A 13 -6.13 24.93 34.84
CA VAL A 13 -5.18 26.06 34.86
C VAL A 13 -5.41 26.84 36.16
N LEU A 14 -4.34 27.12 36.92
CA LEU A 14 -4.37 28.04 38.06
C LEU A 14 -3.06 28.86 38.18
N PHE A 15 -3.20 30.15 38.51
CA PHE A 15 -2.14 31.10 38.89
C PHE A 15 -1.61 30.79 40.33
N LEU A 16 -0.68 31.49 41.01
CA LEU A 16 -0.27 32.93 41.09
C LEU A 16 0.97 33.06 42.04
N LEU A 17 1.92 34.02 42.05
CA LEU A 17 2.60 34.93 41.09
C LEU A 17 3.70 35.71 41.88
N SER A 18 4.95 35.86 41.39
CA SER A 18 5.96 36.73 42.07
C SER A 18 7.13 37.29 41.20
N THR A 19 6.90 38.51 40.67
CA THR A 19 7.82 39.66 40.46
C THR A 19 9.36 39.51 40.29
N LEU A 20 9.81 39.72 39.04
CA LEU A 20 10.74 40.78 38.54
C LEU A 20 12.23 40.95 39.01
N SER A 21 13.08 41.16 37.98
CA SER A 21 14.29 42.01 37.87
C SER A 21 15.69 41.48 38.24
N SER A 22 16.58 41.30 37.23
CA SER A 22 17.66 42.27 36.89
C SER A 22 18.58 41.85 35.71
N CYS A 23 18.78 42.77 34.76
CA CYS A 23 19.93 43.05 33.87
C CYS A 23 20.81 41.97 33.14
N SER A 24 20.98 42.30 31.84
CA SER A 24 22.22 42.34 31.02
C SER A 24 22.78 41.10 30.30
N ASN A 25 22.72 41.21 28.96
CA ASN A 25 23.64 40.78 27.90
C ASN A 25 24.47 39.50 28.05
N SER A 26 24.10 38.51 27.24
CA SER A 26 25.06 37.90 26.29
C SER A 26 24.32 37.48 25.03
N ASP A 27 24.88 37.76 23.85
CA ASP A 27 24.31 37.32 22.57
C ASP A 27 24.58 35.82 22.39
N SER A 28 23.64 34.98 22.84
CA SER A 28 23.67 33.56 22.54
C SER A 28 23.03 33.32 21.18
N THR A 29 23.85 33.15 20.15
CA THR A 29 23.42 32.51 18.90
C THR A 29 22.97 31.09 19.25
N GLY A 30 21.66 30.86 19.33
CA GLY A 30 21.11 29.51 19.27
C GLY A 30 21.51 28.86 17.94
N PRO A 31 21.44 27.51 17.84
CA PRO A 31 21.49 26.89 16.52
C PRO A 31 20.38 27.49 15.66
N ALA A 32 20.70 27.86 14.43
CA ALA A 32 19.64 27.94 13.43
C ALA A 32 19.21 26.50 13.19
N ASP A 33 17.95 26.17 13.50
CA ASP A 33 17.34 24.92 13.07
C ASP A 33 17.31 24.94 11.53
N SER A 34 18.32 24.32 10.92
CA SER A 34 18.45 24.22 9.48
C SER A 34 17.39 23.23 8.98
N GLU A 35 16.30 23.78 8.46
CA GLU A 35 15.22 23.06 7.79
C GLU A 35 15.76 21.93 6.90
N ILE A 36 15.34 20.70 7.19
CA ILE A 36 15.87 19.50 6.51
C ILE A 36 15.39 19.55 5.06
N ASN A 37 16.33 19.64 4.12
CA ASN A 37 16.06 19.46 2.70
C ASN A 37 16.42 18.02 2.29
N PRO A 38 15.44 17.10 2.20
CA PRO A 38 15.66 15.68 1.88
C PRO A 38 16.01 15.46 0.40
N PHE A 39 15.96 16.50 -0.43
CA PHE A 39 16.21 16.48 -1.86
C PHE A 39 17.54 17.16 -2.24
N SER A 40 18.41 17.38 -1.25
CA SER A 40 19.77 17.87 -1.40
C SER A 40 20.78 16.92 -0.75
N ASN A 41 21.84 16.59 -1.46
CA ASN A 41 22.99 15.83 -0.93
C ASN A 41 24.23 16.71 -0.70
N GLY A 42 24.10 18.03 -0.86
CA GLY A 42 25.21 19.00 -0.79
C GLY A 42 26.19 18.96 -1.98
N GLY A 43 26.01 18.04 -2.92
CA GLY A 43 26.77 17.95 -4.17
C GLY A 43 26.07 18.63 -5.34
N ASN A 44 26.73 18.64 -6.50
CA ASN A 44 26.19 19.18 -7.76
C ASN A 44 25.60 18.09 -8.68
N GLU A 45 25.58 16.83 -8.23
CA GLU A 45 25.12 15.71 -9.05
C GLU A 45 23.64 15.41 -8.85
N ARG A 46 22.96 15.11 -9.96
CA ARG A 46 21.59 14.62 -9.98
C ARG A 46 21.58 13.09 -9.89
N ASN A 47 21.76 12.57 -8.68
CA ASN A 47 21.97 11.13 -8.41
C ASN A 47 21.01 10.53 -7.34
N MET A 48 20.11 11.32 -6.76
CA MET A 48 19.17 10.87 -5.73
C MET A 48 17.90 10.29 -6.36
N LEU A 49 17.40 9.18 -5.83
CA LEU A 49 16.10 8.59 -6.15
C LEU A 49 15.12 8.92 -5.02
N VAL A 50 13.89 9.31 -5.34
CA VAL A 50 12.78 9.43 -4.38
C VAL A 50 11.74 8.35 -4.69
N VAL A 51 11.27 7.65 -3.66
CA VAL A 51 10.23 6.61 -3.76
C VAL A 51 9.04 6.97 -2.88
N ILE A 52 7.86 6.99 -3.49
CA ILE A 52 6.55 7.12 -2.83
C ILE A 52 5.66 5.95 -3.25
N SER A 53 4.66 5.61 -2.43
CA SER A 53 3.71 4.54 -2.71
C SER A 53 2.41 4.79 -1.95
N ASP A 54 1.39 3.96 -2.18
CA ASP A 54 0.20 3.88 -1.33
C ASP A 54 -0.47 5.26 -1.16
N ILE A 55 -0.82 5.85 -2.30
CA ILE A 55 -1.35 7.21 -2.45
C ILE A 55 -2.88 7.20 -2.58
N HIS A 56 -3.47 6.13 -3.13
CA HIS A 56 -4.92 5.89 -3.13
C HIS A 56 -5.74 7.09 -3.64
N LEU A 57 -5.37 7.62 -4.82
CA LEU A 57 -6.14 8.69 -5.48
C LEU A 57 -7.48 8.13 -5.97
N GLY A 58 -8.52 8.25 -5.14
CA GLY A 58 -9.88 7.85 -5.46
C GLY A 58 -10.60 8.82 -6.41
N ALA A 59 -11.62 8.31 -7.11
CA ALA A 59 -12.42 9.10 -8.05
C ALA A 59 -13.42 10.07 -7.36
N ASP A 60 -13.77 9.81 -6.10
CA ASP A 60 -14.80 10.51 -5.33
C ASP A 60 -14.30 10.81 -3.91
N THR A 61 -14.28 12.08 -3.52
CA THR A 61 -13.75 12.54 -2.22
C THR A 61 -14.65 12.24 -1.03
N SER A 62 -15.83 11.64 -1.22
CA SER A 62 -16.70 11.23 -0.11
C SER A 62 -16.20 9.99 0.63
N TYR A 63 -15.33 9.18 0.00
CA TYR A 63 -14.74 7.98 0.60
C TYR A 63 -13.26 7.71 0.21
N ALA A 64 -12.63 8.54 -0.65
CA ALA A 64 -11.21 8.35 -1.00
C ALA A 64 -10.27 8.45 0.22
N GLU A 65 -9.29 7.54 0.31
CA GLU A 65 -8.38 7.44 1.45
C GLU A 65 -7.38 8.61 1.54
N CYS A 66 -6.89 9.14 0.40
CA CYS A 66 -6.15 10.40 0.37
C CYS A 66 -7.06 11.56 -0.06
N ASN A 67 -7.32 12.50 0.86
CA ASN A 67 -8.18 13.65 0.63
C ASN A 67 -7.62 14.95 1.24
N LYS A 68 -7.34 14.94 2.55
CA LYS A 68 -6.67 16.01 3.31
C LYS A 68 -5.19 16.13 2.94
N ASN A 69 -4.50 15.00 2.74
CA ASN A 69 -3.04 14.98 2.51
C ASN A 69 -2.64 15.41 1.08
N ARG A 70 -3.60 15.55 0.16
CA ARG A 70 -3.37 15.89 -1.26
C ARG A 70 -2.65 17.23 -1.46
N ASP A 71 -2.96 18.25 -0.67
CA ASP A 71 -2.30 19.57 -0.72
C ASP A 71 -0.81 19.48 -0.31
N ALA A 72 -0.46 18.55 0.58
CA ALA A 72 0.92 18.31 1.01
C ALA A 72 1.68 17.47 -0.02
N LEU A 73 1.02 16.45 -0.61
CA LEU A 73 1.56 15.69 -1.73
C LEU A 73 1.87 16.59 -2.94
N GLU A 74 0.97 17.51 -3.30
CA GLU A 74 1.22 18.50 -4.37
C GLU A 74 2.42 19.40 -4.06
N LYS A 75 2.64 19.78 -2.79
CA LYS A 75 3.80 20.58 -2.36
C LYS A 75 5.09 19.77 -2.47
N ILE A 76 5.13 18.53 -2.00
CA ILE A 76 6.36 17.73 -2.06
C ILE A 76 6.74 17.35 -3.50
N LEU A 77 5.75 17.09 -4.36
CA LEU A 77 5.97 16.87 -5.80
C LEU A 77 6.59 18.10 -6.49
N LYS A 78 6.21 19.33 -6.08
CA LYS A 78 6.86 20.56 -6.55
C LYS A 78 8.28 20.72 -6.02
N GLN A 79 8.55 20.38 -4.76
CA GLN A 79 9.92 20.35 -4.22
C GLN A 79 10.80 19.35 -4.97
N ILE A 80 10.27 18.16 -5.28
CA ILE A 80 10.94 17.11 -6.07
C ILE A 80 11.24 17.59 -7.51
N ARG A 81 10.29 18.30 -8.16
CA ARG A 81 10.48 18.92 -9.47
C ARG A 81 11.64 19.91 -9.50
N GLU A 82 11.70 20.79 -8.48
CA GLU A 82 12.65 21.89 -8.41
C GLU A 82 14.02 21.46 -7.85
N ALA A 83 14.11 20.30 -7.20
CA ALA A 83 15.33 19.79 -6.60
C ALA A 83 16.48 19.62 -7.62
N PRO A 84 17.70 20.08 -7.33
CA PRO A 84 18.84 19.90 -8.23
C PRO A 84 19.40 18.48 -8.22
N ASN A 85 19.28 17.76 -7.09
CA ASN A 85 19.96 16.47 -6.90
C ASN A 85 19.07 15.23 -7.18
N VAL A 86 17.74 15.38 -7.30
CA VAL A 86 16.83 14.25 -7.57
C VAL A 86 16.86 13.85 -9.05
N LYS A 87 17.29 12.63 -9.34
CA LYS A 87 17.32 12.02 -10.68
C LYS A 87 16.00 11.41 -11.07
N GLU A 88 15.31 10.78 -10.12
CA GLU A 88 14.13 9.97 -10.40
C GLU A 88 13.11 10.03 -9.26
N LEU A 89 11.84 10.02 -9.63
CA LEU A 89 10.69 9.75 -8.77
C LEU A 89 10.09 8.40 -9.18
N VAL A 90 10.10 7.43 -8.27
CA VAL A 90 9.39 6.15 -8.43
C VAL A 90 8.12 6.16 -7.59
N ILE A 91 7.00 5.80 -8.22
CA ILE A 91 5.70 5.59 -7.58
C ILE A 91 5.48 4.07 -7.51
N ALA A 92 5.72 3.48 -6.34
CA ALA A 92 5.79 2.03 -6.11
C ALA A 92 4.42 1.41 -5.75
N GLY A 93 3.46 1.56 -6.66
CA GLY A 93 2.11 1.02 -6.55
C GLY A 93 1.12 1.87 -5.78
N ASP A 94 -0.15 1.57 -6.01
CA ASP A 94 -1.33 2.17 -5.40
C ASP A 94 -1.35 3.70 -5.52
N LEU A 95 -1.06 4.18 -6.74
CA LEU A 95 -1.21 5.58 -7.11
C LEU A 95 -2.69 5.94 -7.30
N LEU A 96 -3.42 5.05 -7.98
CA LEU A 96 -4.81 5.22 -8.37
C LEU A 96 -5.63 4.18 -7.60
N ASP A 97 -6.85 4.53 -7.19
CA ASP A 97 -7.65 3.58 -6.41
C ASP A 97 -8.87 3.07 -7.17
N GLU A 98 -8.78 1.83 -7.67
CA GLU A 98 -9.86 1.08 -8.32
C GLU A 98 -10.59 0.12 -7.35
N TRP A 99 -10.07 -0.04 -6.12
CA TRP A 99 -10.55 -1.01 -5.12
C TRP A 99 -11.31 -0.36 -3.96
N PHE A 100 -10.95 0.84 -3.53
CA PHE A 100 -11.58 1.59 -2.44
C PHE A 100 -12.81 2.37 -2.92
N VAL A 101 -13.80 1.59 -3.39
CA VAL A 101 -15.15 2.06 -3.72
C VAL A 101 -16.13 1.31 -2.82
N PRO A 102 -17.10 1.97 -2.15
CA PRO A 102 -18.08 1.28 -1.31
C PRO A 102 -18.79 0.16 -2.07
N ALA A 103 -18.93 -1.02 -1.46
CA ALA A 103 -19.47 -2.22 -2.10
C ALA A 103 -20.79 -2.00 -2.88
N THR A 104 -21.66 -1.11 -2.41
CA THR A 104 -22.96 -0.77 -3.00
C THR A 104 -22.91 0.10 -4.27
N ILE A 105 -21.72 0.51 -4.73
CA ILE A 105 -21.54 1.44 -5.86
C ILE A 105 -20.86 0.71 -7.04
N ASP A 106 -21.26 0.99 -8.28
CA ASP A 106 -20.53 0.56 -9.47
C ASP A 106 -19.27 1.44 -9.64
N THR A 107 -18.07 0.85 -9.61
CA THR A 107 -16.77 1.54 -9.77
C THR A 107 -16.74 2.42 -11.03
N TYR A 108 -17.18 1.87 -12.17
CA TYR A 108 -17.20 2.56 -13.46
C TYR A 108 -18.49 3.36 -13.69
N GLN A 109 -19.48 3.23 -12.80
CA GLN A 109 -20.77 3.92 -12.86
C GLN A 109 -21.51 3.65 -14.20
N GLY A 110 -21.46 2.39 -14.68
CA GLY A 110 -22.04 1.98 -15.96
C GLY A 110 -21.27 2.45 -17.21
N LYS A 111 -20.00 2.86 -17.06
CA LYS A 111 -19.08 3.23 -18.16
C LYS A 111 -17.89 2.26 -18.23
N ASP A 112 -16.67 2.78 -18.39
CA ASP A 112 -15.44 2.01 -18.50
C ASP A 112 -14.31 2.58 -17.60
N GLN A 113 -13.17 1.88 -17.58
CA GLN A 113 -11.98 2.27 -16.84
C GLN A 113 -11.34 3.58 -17.34
N ALA A 114 -11.57 3.99 -18.61
CA ALA A 114 -11.01 5.23 -19.14
C ALA A 114 -11.72 6.45 -18.57
N ASP A 115 -13.05 6.41 -18.42
CA ASP A 115 -13.80 7.42 -17.66
C ASP A 115 -13.40 7.41 -16.17
N PHE A 116 -13.15 6.22 -15.60
CA PHE A 116 -12.75 6.09 -14.20
C PHE A 116 -11.43 6.81 -13.89
N VAL A 117 -10.36 6.55 -14.65
CA VAL A 117 -9.08 7.27 -14.46
C VAL A 117 -9.20 8.77 -14.77
N GLN A 118 -10.04 9.16 -15.74
CA GLN A 118 -10.32 10.57 -16.01
C GLN A 118 -11.07 11.26 -14.86
N ARG A 119 -11.95 10.55 -14.15
CA ARG A 119 -12.57 11.02 -12.90
C ARG A 119 -11.53 11.18 -11.80
N ILE A 120 -10.65 10.19 -11.57
CA ILE A 120 -9.52 10.31 -10.62
C ILE A 120 -8.68 11.56 -10.94
N ALA A 121 -8.28 11.75 -12.21
CA ALA A 121 -7.46 12.87 -12.61
C ALA A 121 -8.16 14.24 -12.53
N THR A 122 -9.48 14.27 -12.71
CA THR A 122 -10.30 15.49 -12.51
C THR A 122 -10.43 15.83 -11.03
N THR A 123 -10.72 14.83 -10.18
CA THR A 123 -10.89 14.96 -8.73
C THR A 123 -9.58 15.32 -8.02
N ASN A 124 -8.44 14.87 -8.53
CA ASN A 124 -7.10 15.03 -7.94
C ASN A 124 -6.17 15.89 -8.82
N LYS A 125 -6.74 16.85 -9.54
CA LYS A 125 -6.06 17.61 -10.61
C LYS A 125 -4.72 18.22 -10.19
N GLY A 126 -4.61 18.76 -8.97
CA GLY A 126 -3.38 19.39 -8.49
C GLY A 126 -2.19 18.44 -8.40
N VAL A 127 -2.42 17.22 -7.89
CA VAL A 127 -1.43 16.14 -7.83
C VAL A 127 -1.06 15.64 -9.23
N ILE A 128 -2.06 15.39 -10.09
CA ILE A 128 -1.83 14.91 -11.46
C ILE A 128 -1.15 15.99 -12.34
N ASP A 129 -1.47 17.27 -12.17
CA ASP A 129 -0.75 18.38 -12.78
C ASP A 129 0.70 18.40 -12.29
N ALA A 130 0.96 18.21 -11.00
CA ALA A 130 2.32 18.19 -10.45
C ALA A 130 3.17 17.05 -11.04
N ILE A 131 2.65 15.81 -11.10
CA ILE A 131 3.37 14.68 -11.72
C ILE A 131 3.61 14.94 -13.22
N ASN A 132 2.60 15.40 -13.96
CA ASN A 132 2.75 15.75 -15.37
C ASN A 132 3.79 16.85 -15.62
N ASN A 133 3.91 17.83 -14.72
CA ASN A 133 4.92 18.87 -14.79
C ASN A 133 6.35 18.30 -14.58
N ILE A 134 6.53 17.31 -13.70
CA ILE A 134 7.82 16.62 -13.50
C ILE A 134 8.22 15.89 -14.79
N ILE A 135 7.28 15.13 -15.38
CA ILE A 135 7.50 14.40 -16.65
C ILE A 135 7.87 15.37 -17.78
N GLN A 136 7.10 16.44 -17.97
CA GLN A 136 7.29 17.40 -19.07
C GLN A 136 8.62 18.17 -18.96
N ASP A 137 9.08 18.50 -17.76
CA ASP A 137 10.37 19.13 -17.55
C ASP A 137 11.55 18.24 -17.94
N SER A 138 11.37 16.91 -17.94
CA SER A 138 12.39 15.89 -18.25
C SER A 138 13.69 15.95 -17.41
N ASN A 139 13.74 16.80 -16.38
CA ASN A 139 14.86 16.92 -15.45
C ASN A 139 14.89 15.80 -14.39
N VAL A 140 13.72 15.24 -14.08
CA VAL A 140 13.52 14.12 -13.16
C VAL A 140 12.78 13.05 -13.94
N PHE A 141 13.32 11.83 -14.00
CA PHE A 141 12.62 10.71 -14.61
C PHE A 141 11.46 10.27 -13.68
N VAL A 142 10.32 9.85 -14.24
CA VAL A 142 9.17 9.41 -13.43
C VAL A 142 8.78 8.00 -13.85
N THR A 143 8.87 7.08 -12.90
CA THR A 143 8.54 5.66 -13.06
C THR A 143 7.35 5.29 -12.18
N TYR A 144 6.33 4.67 -12.76
CA TYR A 144 5.21 4.04 -12.07
C TYR A 144 5.37 2.51 -12.07
N VAL A 145 5.13 1.88 -10.93
CA VAL A 145 4.99 0.43 -10.75
C VAL A 145 3.53 0.16 -10.34
N PRO A 146 2.84 -0.89 -10.82
CA PRO A 146 1.51 -1.26 -10.33
C PRO A 146 1.55 -1.82 -8.90
N GLY A 147 0.52 -1.51 -8.11
CA GLY A 147 0.20 -2.16 -6.84
C GLY A 147 -1.04 -3.05 -6.95
N ASN A 148 -1.79 -3.20 -5.86
CA ASN A 148 -3.05 -3.93 -5.86
C ASN A 148 -4.31 -3.06 -6.00
N HIS A 149 -4.35 -1.83 -5.49
CA HIS A 149 -5.51 -0.94 -5.73
C HIS A 149 -5.58 -0.45 -7.19
N ASP A 150 -4.48 -0.48 -7.95
CA ASP A 150 -4.43 -0.23 -9.40
C ASP A 150 -4.08 -1.48 -10.25
N LEU A 151 -4.26 -2.69 -9.69
CA LEU A 151 -3.93 -3.99 -10.29
C LEU A 151 -4.40 -4.13 -11.75
N THR A 152 -5.65 -3.75 -12.00
CA THR A 152 -6.35 -3.93 -13.27
C THR A 152 -6.28 -2.70 -14.18
N ILE A 153 -5.64 -1.61 -13.75
CA ILE A 153 -5.54 -0.39 -14.56
C ILE A 153 -4.52 -0.58 -15.69
N THR A 154 -5.02 -0.57 -16.93
CA THR A 154 -4.20 -0.80 -18.12
C THR A 154 -3.14 0.29 -18.33
N ALA A 155 -2.04 -0.07 -19.00
CA ALA A 155 -0.97 0.90 -19.29
C ALA A 155 -1.46 2.10 -20.12
N ALA A 156 -2.43 1.88 -21.02
CA ALA A 156 -3.06 2.94 -21.80
C ALA A 156 -3.89 3.91 -20.95
N ASN A 157 -4.53 3.43 -19.88
CA ASN A 157 -5.32 4.28 -18.98
C ASN A 157 -4.44 5.07 -17.98
N VAL A 158 -3.26 4.56 -17.61
CA VAL A 158 -2.25 5.37 -16.91
C VAL A 158 -1.68 6.45 -17.84
N GLU A 159 -1.30 6.07 -19.08
CA GLU A 159 -0.78 7.00 -20.10
C GLU A 159 -1.79 8.10 -20.48
N LEU A 160 -3.09 7.81 -20.41
CA LEU A 160 -4.18 8.76 -20.67
C LEU A 160 -4.20 9.96 -19.70
N ILE A 161 -3.69 9.80 -18.48
CA ILE A 161 -3.68 10.84 -17.44
C ILE A 161 -2.27 11.29 -17.03
N LEU A 162 -1.25 10.49 -17.33
CA LEU A 162 0.17 10.77 -17.06
C LEU A 162 1.02 10.52 -18.34
N PRO A 163 0.74 11.20 -19.46
CA PRO A 163 1.42 10.97 -20.74
C PRO A 163 2.94 11.15 -20.65
N GLY A 164 3.68 10.14 -21.13
CA GLY A 164 5.15 10.09 -21.09
C GLY A 164 5.74 9.49 -19.81
N ILE A 165 4.93 8.97 -18.88
CA ILE A 165 5.43 8.27 -17.68
C ILE A 165 6.07 6.91 -18.04
N ASN A 166 7.19 6.57 -17.41
CA ASN A 166 7.73 5.21 -17.52
C ASN A 166 6.87 4.24 -16.69
N GLN A 167 6.51 3.08 -17.24
CA GLN A 167 5.68 2.09 -16.54
C GLN A 167 6.45 0.77 -16.40
N ALA A 168 6.98 0.52 -15.21
CA ALA A 168 7.70 -0.70 -14.87
C ALA A 168 6.69 -1.82 -14.54
N ARG A 169 6.16 -2.46 -15.58
CA ARG A 169 5.23 -3.58 -15.49
C ARG A 169 5.93 -4.90 -15.84
N ASP A 170 5.59 -5.96 -15.11
CA ASP A 170 6.09 -7.31 -15.35
C ASP A 170 5.38 -7.96 -16.57
N SER A 171 5.82 -9.17 -16.93
CA SER A 171 5.06 -10.07 -17.80
C SER A 171 3.82 -10.67 -17.12
N GLY A 172 3.73 -10.61 -15.78
CA GLY A 172 2.54 -10.97 -15.01
C GLY A 172 1.56 -9.80 -14.94
N LEU A 173 0.26 -10.08 -15.09
CA LEU A 173 -0.78 -9.04 -15.05
C LEU A 173 -0.90 -8.44 -13.63
N GLY A 174 -1.01 -7.12 -13.55
CA GLY A 174 -1.10 -6.39 -12.28
C GLY A 174 0.20 -6.38 -11.45
N LEU A 175 1.34 -6.74 -12.03
CA LEU A 175 2.62 -6.81 -11.34
C LEU A 175 3.68 -5.90 -11.97
N GLY A 176 4.73 -5.61 -11.21
CA GLY A 176 5.88 -4.84 -11.67
C GLY A 176 7.01 -4.86 -10.65
N THR A 177 8.26 -4.99 -11.12
CA THR A 177 9.46 -4.69 -10.34
C THR A 177 10.37 -3.75 -11.14
N TYR A 178 10.76 -2.63 -10.54
CA TYR A 178 11.72 -1.69 -11.10
C TYR A 178 13.12 -1.84 -10.49
N SER A 179 14.13 -1.74 -11.34
CA SER A 179 15.54 -1.57 -10.96
C SER A 179 16.10 -0.39 -11.77
N PRO A 180 16.54 0.71 -11.13
CA PRO A 180 17.18 1.82 -11.84
C PRO A 180 18.40 1.33 -12.62
N ALA A 181 18.54 1.75 -13.88
CA ALA A 181 19.55 1.21 -14.80
C ALA A 181 21.01 1.36 -14.29
N ASP A 182 21.31 2.47 -13.60
CA ASP A 182 22.62 2.73 -12.99
C ASP A 182 22.83 1.96 -11.67
N TYR A 183 21.75 1.51 -11.02
CA TYR A 183 21.76 0.88 -9.70
C TYR A 183 20.99 -0.45 -9.71
N PRO A 184 21.41 -1.45 -10.53
CA PRO A 184 20.67 -2.70 -10.71
C PRO A 184 20.60 -3.57 -9.44
N LYS A 185 21.43 -3.30 -8.42
CA LYS A 185 21.33 -3.92 -7.08
C LYS A 185 20.15 -3.42 -6.23
N ILE A 186 19.35 -2.47 -6.72
CA ILE A 186 18.09 -2.02 -6.09
C ILE A 186 16.91 -2.73 -6.77
N ALA A 187 15.94 -3.22 -6.00
CA ALA A 187 14.61 -3.57 -6.49
C ALA A 187 13.53 -2.72 -5.79
N ILE A 188 12.54 -2.27 -6.56
CA ILE A 188 11.43 -1.45 -6.10
C ILE A 188 10.15 -2.04 -6.67
N GLU A 189 9.23 -2.43 -5.82
CA GLU A 189 7.89 -2.90 -6.22
C GLU A 189 6.88 -2.54 -5.15
N HIS A 190 5.59 -2.77 -5.40
CA HIS A 190 4.59 -2.58 -4.37
C HIS A 190 4.67 -3.67 -3.28
N GLY A 191 4.79 -4.94 -3.68
CA GLY A 191 5.00 -6.09 -2.78
C GLY A 191 3.78 -7.02 -2.59
N HIS A 192 2.61 -6.62 -3.10
CA HIS A 192 1.35 -7.40 -3.03
C HIS A 192 1.44 -8.82 -3.59
N ARG A 193 2.36 -9.09 -4.54
CA ARG A 193 2.51 -10.41 -5.21
C ARG A 193 2.69 -11.59 -4.25
N TYR A 194 3.17 -11.31 -3.04
CA TYR A 194 3.43 -12.30 -1.99
C TYR A 194 2.27 -12.47 -1.00
N ASN A 195 1.33 -11.51 -0.94
CA ASN A 195 0.21 -11.52 -0.02
C ASN A 195 -0.90 -12.43 -0.55
N PHE A 196 -1.28 -13.46 0.21
CA PHE A 196 -2.34 -14.40 -0.17
C PHE A 196 -3.67 -13.71 -0.53
N PHE A 197 -3.95 -12.56 0.11
CA PHE A 197 -5.20 -11.82 -0.08
C PHE A 197 -5.14 -10.84 -1.26
N CYS A 198 -3.97 -10.28 -1.58
CA CYS A 198 -3.84 -9.15 -2.52
C CYS A 198 -3.02 -9.43 -3.80
N ALA A 199 -2.27 -10.54 -3.87
CA ALA A 199 -1.60 -10.96 -5.10
C ALA A 199 -2.61 -11.29 -6.22
N PRO A 200 -2.30 -11.15 -7.52
CA PRO A 200 -3.22 -11.56 -8.60
C PRO A 200 -3.70 -13.01 -8.44
N ASP A 201 -4.96 -13.29 -8.79
CA ASP A 201 -5.55 -14.65 -8.83
C ASP A 201 -6.18 -14.96 -10.20
N PRO A 202 -5.38 -15.37 -11.20
CA PRO A 202 -5.85 -15.81 -12.52
C PRO A 202 -6.45 -17.24 -12.54
N ILE A 203 -6.74 -17.84 -11.37
CA ILE A 203 -7.16 -19.25 -11.27
C ILE A 203 -8.57 -19.36 -10.70
N SER A 204 -8.86 -18.60 -9.64
CA SER A 204 -10.18 -18.53 -9.03
C SER A 204 -11.21 -17.90 -9.96
N ASN A 205 -12.50 -18.18 -9.70
CA ASN A 205 -13.66 -17.48 -10.26
C ASN A 205 -13.83 -17.46 -11.79
N GLN A 206 -12.97 -18.11 -12.58
CA GLN A 206 -13.00 -18.10 -14.05
C GLN A 206 -14.30 -18.60 -14.71
N VAL A 207 -15.22 -19.21 -13.95
CA VAL A 207 -16.57 -19.58 -14.39
C VAL A 207 -17.56 -18.42 -14.26
N ALA A 208 -17.40 -17.57 -13.22
CA ALA A 208 -18.23 -16.40 -12.95
C ALA A 208 -17.69 -15.12 -13.62
N ALA A 209 -16.37 -15.01 -13.72
CA ALA A 209 -15.64 -13.89 -14.31
C ALA A 209 -14.47 -14.41 -15.19
N PRO A 210 -14.74 -14.85 -16.44
CA PRO A 210 -13.71 -15.41 -17.30
C PRO A 210 -12.62 -14.39 -17.65
N GLY A 211 -11.38 -14.71 -17.32
CA GLY A 211 -10.22 -13.84 -17.53
C GLY A 211 -9.84 -12.95 -16.34
N THR A 212 -10.58 -13.00 -15.22
CA THR A 212 -10.27 -12.17 -14.04
C THR A 212 -8.91 -12.52 -13.43
N ILE A 213 -8.30 -11.53 -12.78
CA ILE A 213 -7.16 -11.66 -11.86
C ILE A 213 -7.47 -11.12 -10.45
N LEU A 214 -8.69 -10.64 -10.17
CA LEU A 214 -9.03 -10.01 -8.89
C LEU A 214 -9.02 -11.03 -7.73
N PRO A 215 -8.20 -10.84 -6.69
CA PRO A 215 -8.13 -11.71 -5.52
C PRO A 215 -9.16 -11.29 -4.44
N PRO A 216 -9.37 -12.09 -3.36
CA PRO A 216 -10.35 -11.76 -2.32
C PRO A 216 -10.11 -10.40 -1.63
N GLY A 217 -8.88 -9.88 -1.65
CA GLY A 217 -8.53 -8.54 -1.17
C GLY A 217 -9.35 -7.43 -1.83
N TYR A 218 -9.66 -7.52 -3.13
CA TYR A 218 -10.54 -6.57 -3.80
C TYR A 218 -11.90 -6.49 -3.10
N PHE A 219 -12.57 -7.63 -2.90
CA PHE A 219 -13.88 -7.70 -2.26
C PHE A 219 -13.82 -7.23 -0.80
N PHE A 220 -12.72 -7.48 -0.09
CA PHE A 220 -12.48 -6.93 1.24
C PHE A 220 -12.35 -5.40 1.23
N THR A 221 -11.60 -4.81 0.29
CA THR A 221 -11.48 -3.34 0.16
C THR A 221 -12.83 -2.70 -0.21
N ARG A 222 -13.64 -3.36 -1.06
CA ARG A 222 -15.03 -2.92 -1.33
C ARG A 222 -15.88 -2.84 -0.04
N ILE A 223 -15.70 -3.78 0.89
CA ILE A 223 -16.37 -3.79 2.21
C ILE A 223 -15.77 -2.73 3.15
N ALA A 224 -14.45 -2.55 3.16
CA ALA A 224 -13.76 -1.52 3.93
C ALA A 224 -14.24 -0.10 3.57
N ALA A 225 -14.35 0.19 2.27
CA ALA A 225 -14.89 1.46 1.78
C ALA A 225 -16.37 1.67 2.15
N LEU A 226 -17.17 0.58 2.25
CA LEU A 226 -18.54 0.66 2.75
C LEU A 226 -18.60 0.96 4.26
N HIS A 227 -17.75 0.31 5.07
CA HIS A 227 -17.60 0.60 6.50
C HIS A 227 -17.24 2.08 6.74
N VAL A 228 -16.25 2.61 6.01
CA VAL A 228 -15.84 4.03 6.13
C VAL A 228 -16.96 4.98 5.69
N MET A 229 -17.70 4.67 4.61
CA MET A 229 -18.86 5.46 4.20
C MET A 229 -20.02 5.41 5.21
N GLN A 230 -20.08 4.39 6.08
CA GLN A 230 -21.11 4.19 7.11
C GLN A 230 -20.74 4.78 8.50
N ASP A 231 -19.55 5.40 8.66
CA ASP A 231 -19.13 6.14 9.87
C ASP A 231 -19.15 5.31 11.18
N ASP A 232 -18.32 4.25 11.23
CA ASP A 232 -18.21 3.27 12.34
C ASP A 232 -19.56 2.62 12.73
N PRO A 233 -20.21 1.90 11.80
CA PRO A 233 -21.54 1.36 12.01
C PRO A 233 -21.59 0.21 13.03
N ILE A 234 -22.74 0.08 13.69
CA ILE A 234 -23.08 -1.13 14.44
C ILE A 234 -23.26 -2.29 13.44
N PRO A 235 -22.67 -3.48 13.66
CA PRO A 235 -22.82 -4.62 12.76
C PRO A 235 -24.29 -4.94 12.51
N GLY A 236 -24.70 -4.91 11.23
CA GLY A 236 -26.03 -5.29 10.79
C GLY A 236 -26.33 -6.77 10.95
N ASP A 237 -25.28 -7.60 10.96
CA ASP A 237 -25.38 -9.06 10.96
C ASP A 237 -24.29 -9.76 11.78
N THR A 238 -24.38 -11.09 11.91
CA THR A 238 -23.45 -11.90 12.69
C THR A 238 -22.92 -13.10 11.89
N LEU A 239 -21.60 -13.31 11.93
CA LEU A 239 -20.95 -14.46 11.28
C LEU A 239 -21.37 -15.80 11.90
N ASP A 240 -21.70 -16.76 11.03
CA ASP A 240 -21.96 -18.14 11.44
C ASP A 240 -20.73 -18.84 12.05
N ILE A 241 -20.98 -19.84 12.90
CA ILE A 241 -19.92 -20.61 13.56
C ILE A 241 -19.46 -21.75 12.64
N VAL A 242 -18.29 -21.58 12.01
CA VAL A 242 -17.56 -22.67 11.36
C VAL A 242 -16.64 -23.36 12.36
N THR A 243 -16.61 -24.68 12.31
CA THR A 243 -15.83 -25.56 13.19
C THR A 243 -14.92 -26.45 12.36
N LYS A 244 -13.68 -26.65 12.80
CA LYS A 244 -12.69 -27.48 12.09
C LYS A 244 -13.22 -28.89 11.82
N ASN A 245 -13.13 -29.34 10.57
CA ASN A 245 -13.45 -30.71 10.17
C ASN A 245 -12.35 -31.67 10.67
N THR A 246 -12.59 -32.38 11.76
CA THR A 246 -11.63 -33.33 12.36
C THR A 246 -11.46 -34.63 11.55
N SER A 247 -12.25 -34.81 10.49
CA SER A 247 -12.11 -35.89 9.50
C SER A 247 -11.59 -35.41 8.14
N GLY A 248 -11.25 -34.11 8.03
CA GLY A 248 -10.75 -33.48 6.82
C GLY A 248 -9.30 -33.82 6.50
N ASN A 249 -8.86 -33.37 5.33
CA ASN A 249 -7.47 -33.33 4.90
C ASN A 249 -6.88 -31.92 5.11
N GLU A 250 -5.60 -31.74 4.76
CA GLU A 250 -4.89 -30.45 4.85
C GLU A 250 -5.63 -29.29 4.15
N SER A 251 -6.28 -29.53 3.01
CA SER A 251 -7.13 -28.53 2.33
C SER A 251 -8.24 -27.97 3.23
N GLN A 252 -8.90 -28.83 4.02
CA GLN A 252 -9.94 -28.41 4.98
C GLN A 252 -9.35 -27.67 6.20
N ASP A 253 -8.13 -28.01 6.61
CA ASP A 253 -7.38 -27.27 7.65
C ASP A 253 -7.00 -25.85 7.16
N LEU A 254 -6.53 -25.74 5.92
CA LEU A 254 -6.18 -24.48 5.27
C LEU A 254 -7.42 -23.61 5.01
N LEU A 255 -8.53 -24.19 4.55
CA LEU A 255 -9.78 -23.47 4.34
C LEU A 255 -10.41 -23.01 5.67
N PHE A 256 -10.20 -23.77 6.76
CA PHE A 256 -10.53 -23.31 8.12
C PHE A 256 -9.64 -22.13 8.57
N ALA A 257 -8.35 -22.12 8.22
CA ALA A 257 -7.48 -20.97 8.48
C ALA A 257 -7.91 -19.72 7.67
N TYR A 258 -8.29 -19.90 6.41
CA TYR A 258 -8.84 -18.84 5.55
C TYR A 258 -10.16 -18.27 6.12
N ARG A 259 -11.01 -19.13 6.69
CA ARG A 259 -12.19 -18.68 7.47
C ARG A 259 -11.81 -17.84 8.68
N LYS A 260 -10.70 -18.13 9.37
CA LYS A 260 -10.24 -17.28 10.49
C LYS A 260 -9.68 -15.93 10.06
N LEU A 261 -9.10 -15.82 8.86
CA LEU A 261 -8.74 -14.53 8.27
C LEU A 261 -9.99 -13.69 7.97
N TRP A 262 -11.00 -14.27 7.33
CA TRP A 262 -12.27 -13.59 7.07
C TRP A 262 -13.07 -13.24 8.34
N GLU A 263 -13.04 -14.10 9.37
CA GLU A 263 -13.62 -13.78 10.69
C GLU A 263 -12.97 -12.56 11.31
N TRP A 264 -11.65 -12.42 11.24
CA TRP A 264 -10.98 -11.20 11.70
C TRP A 264 -11.40 -9.99 10.86
N ALA A 265 -11.36 -10.10 9.53
CA ALA A 265 -11.63 -9.00 8.60
C ALA A 265 -13.03 -8.36 8.81
N ILE A 266 -14.09 -9.18 8.83
CA ILE A 266 -15.48 -8.69 8.95
C ILE A 266 -15.80 -8.20 10.37
N ASN A 267 -15.13 -8.70 11.41
CA ASN A 267 -15.28 -8.16 12.77
C ASN A 267 -14.45 -6.87 12.99
N TYR A 268 -13.42 -6.62 12.17
CA TYR A 268 -12.62 -5.40 12.23
C TYR A 268 -13.29 -4.23 11.46
N LEU A 269 -13.98 -4.54 10.36
CA LEU A 269 -14.67 -3.56 9.51
C LEU A 269 -16.16 -3.95 9.34
N PRO A 270 -16.99 -3.74 10.37
CA PRO A 270 -18.41 -4.07 10.32
C PRO A 270 -19.19 -3.13 9.38
N ILE A 271 -20.34 -3.60 8.88
CA ILE A 271 -21.25 -2.85 8.00
C ILE A 271 -22.70 -3.00 8.46
N GLU A 272 -23.58 -2.06 8.10
CA GLU A 272 -25.02 -2.08 8.45
C GLU A 272 -25.83 -3.15 7.70
N ASN A 273 -25.31 -3.67 6.58
CA ASN A 273 -26.01 -4.58 5.67
C ASN A 273 -25.99 -6.04 6.14
N LYS A 274 -26.97 -6.84 5.68
CA LYS A 274 -26.99 -8.29 5.90
C LYS A 274 -26.00 -9.04 5.01
N PHE A 275 -25.41 -10.11 5.52
CA PHE A 275 -24.38 -10.84 4.78
C PHE A 275 -24.93 -11.69 3.62
N ASP A 276 -26.25 -11.90 3.56
CA ASP A 276 -26.98 -12.51 2.43
C ASP A 276 -27.57 -11.50 1.43
N GLU A 277 -27.40 -10.18 1.64
CA GLU A 277 -27.72 -9.18 0.62
C GLU A 277 -26.67 -9.21 -0.49
N ASN A 278 -27.11 -9.32 -1.75
CA ASN A 278 -26.27 -9.14 -2.95
C ASN A 278 -25.93 -7.65 -3.15
N MET A 279 -25.21 -7.07 -2.18
CA MET A 279 -24.87 -5.66 -2.07
C MET A 279 -23.63 -5.27 -2.89
N ILE A 280 -22.72 -6.21 -3.16
CA ILE A 280 -21.41 -5.94 -3.74
C ILE A 280 -21.55 -5.86 -5.27
N VAL A 281 -21.68 -4.64 -5.79
CA VAL A 281 -21.83 -4.33 -7.22
C VAL A 281 -20.47 -4.39 -7.90
N THR A 282 -20.30 -5.25 -8.91
CA THR A 282 -19.02 -5.41 -9.64
C THR A 282 -18.95 -4.57 -10.93
N ASN A 283 -19.07 -5.20 -12.10
CA ASN A 283 -18.82 -4.61 -13.44
C ASN A 283 -17.34 -4.28 -13.72
N ILE A 284 -16.41 -5.05 -13.14
CA ILE A 284 -14.95 -4.90 -13.29
C ILE A 284 -14.29 -6.26 -13.56
N ASP A 285 -13.24 -6.27 -14.39
CA ASP A 285 -12.34 -7.42 -14.62
C ASP A 285 -13.06 -8.76 -14.89
N GLY A 286 -14.10 -8.72 -15.73
CA GLY A 286 -14.90 -9.88 -16.10
C GLY A 286 -16.04 -10.22 -15.14
N PHE A 287 -16.05 -9.70 -13.91
CA PHE A 287 -17.21 -9.80 -13.01
C PHE A 287 -18.33 -8.85 -13.48
N THR A 288 -19.54 -9.39 -13.64
CA THR A 288 -20.74 -8.65 -14.12
C THR A 288 -21.97 -8.88 -13.25
N GLY A 289 -21.76 -9.35 -12.01
CA GLY A 289 -22.82 -9.71 -11.06
C GLY A 289 -22.84 -8.83 -9.81
N ASN A 290 -23.90 -8.97 -9.02
CA ASN A 290 -23.90 -8.50 -7.64
C ASN A 290 -23.71 -9.71 -6.72
N TYR A 291 -22.81 -9.58 -5.74
CA TYR A 291 -22.45 -10.63 -4.79
C TYR A 291 -22.76 -10.23 -3.36
N SER A 292 -22.85 -11.21 -2.48
CA SER A 292 -23.04 -11.05 -1.04
C SER A 292 -21.72 -11.18 -0.28
N VAL A 293 -21.73 -10.87 1.02
CA VAL A 293 -20.58 -11.17 1.89
C VAL A 293 -20.46 -12.69 2.08
N ASN A 294 -21.60 -13.40 2.17
CA ASN A 294 -21.62 -14.86 2.34
C ASN A 294 -20.96 -15.62 1.18
N ASP A 295 -21.02 -15.14 -0.06
CA ASP A 295 -20.32 -15.77 -1.20
C ASP A 295 -18.79 -15.87 -1.01
N LEU A 296 -18.22 -14.95 -0.21
CA LEU A 296 -16.79 -14.85 0.08
C LEU A 296 -16.38 -15.62 1.34
N LEU A 297 -17.34 -15.92 2.22
CA LEU A 297 -17.10 -16.52 3.54
C LEU A 297 -17.13 -18.05 3.43
N PRO A 298 -16.04 -18.75 3.82
CA PRO A 298 -16.12 -20.20 3.94
C PRO A 298 -17.18 -20.62 4.97
N HIS A 299 -18.02 -21.58 4.61
CA HIS A 299 -19.21 -22.00 5.33
C HIS A 299 -19.27 -23.52 5.51
N GLN A 300 -20.10 -24.01 6.42
CA GLN A 300 -20.37 -25.45 6.62
C GLN A 300 -21.87 -25.71 6.71
N THR A 301 -22.38 -26.76 6.05
CA THR A 301 -23.81 -27.13 6.10
C THR A 301 -24.15 -28.03 7.30
N THR A 302 -23.16 -28.50 8.04
CA THR A 302 -23.28 -29.31 9.26
C THR A 302 -22.02 -29.12 10.11
N THR A 303 -22.18 -28.97 11.43
CA THR A 303 -21.08 -28.70 12.36
C THR A 303 -20.00 -29.80 12.31
N GLY A 304 -18.80 -29.42 11.85
CA GLY A 304 -17.64 -30.31 11.73
C GLY A 304 -17.63 -31.13 10.43
N GLY A 305 -18.57 -30.88 9.51
CA GLY A 305 -18.60 -31.44 8.17
C GLY A 305 -17.65 -30.70 7.21
N LEU A 306 -17.89 -30.84 5.91
CA LEU A 306 -17.10 -30.15 4.89
C LEU A 306 -17.31 -28.63 4.95
N ILE A 307 -16.20 -27.91 4.93
CA ILE A 307 -16.14 -26.46 4.70
C ILE A 307 -16.05 -26.24 3.19
N ASN A 308 -16.83 -25.31 2.66
CA ASN A 308 -16.83 -24.87 1.25
C ASN A 308 -16.81 -23.33 1.23
N VAL A 309 -16.60 -22.73 0.05
CA VAL A 309 -16.82 -21.29 -0.21
C VAL A 309 -17.28 -21.15 -1.67
N ASP A 310 -18.09 -20.15 -1.99
CA ASP A 310 -18.75 -20.07 -3.30
C ASP A 310 -17.89 -19.31 -4.33
N LEU A 311 -17.40 -18.12 -3.97
CA LEU A 311 -16.29 -17.46 -4.66
C LEU A 311 -14.94 -17.94 -4.09
N TYR A 312 -13.91 -18.01 -4.93
CA TYR A 312 -12.56 -18.46 -4.55
C TYR A 312 -12.52 -19.91 -4.01
N ASN A 313 -13.44 -20.76 -4.46
CA ASN A 313 -13.48 -22.18 -4.08
C ASN A 313 -12.19 -22.91 -4.51
N GLY A 314 -11.45 -23.44 -3.54
CA GLY A 314 -10.15 -24.09 -3.77
C GLY A 314 -8.94 -23.15 -3.81
N ILE A 315 -9.06 -21.86 -3.47
CA ILE A 315 -7.94 -20.90 -3.42
C ILE A 315 -6.75 -21.36 -2.55
N GLN A 316 -7.02 -22.17 -1.52
CA GLN A 316 -6.00 -22.79 -0.68
C GLN A 316 -5.24 -23.93 -1.38
N ASP A 317 -5.86 -24.61 -2.35
CA ASP A 317 -5.26 -25.72 -3.09
C ASP A 317 -4.46 -25.23 -4.31
N THR A 318 -4.73 -24.00 -4.79
CA THR A 318 -4.13 -23.43 -6.01
C THR A 318 -2.97 -22.47 -5.75
N TRP A 319 -2.62 -22.20 -4.48
CA TRP A 319 -1.63 -21.18 -4.11
C TRP A 319 -0.25 -21.36 -4.74
N ASP A 320 0.26 -22.60 -4.85
CA ASP A 320 1.56 -22.86 -5.51
C ASP A 320 1.52 -22.52 -7.02
N GLN A 321 0.38 -22.77 -7.69
CA GLN A 321 0.19 -22.38 -9.08
C GLN A 321 0.05 -20.86 -9.22
N ARG A 322 -0.65 -20.20 -8.29
CA ARG A 322 -0.82 -18.74 -8.24
C ARG A 322 0.52 -18.03 -8.03
N GLN A 323 1.34 -18.51 -7.09
CA GLN A 323 2.72 -18.06 -6.88
C GLN A 323 3.58 -18.17 -8.14
N ALA A 324 3.50 -19.30 -8.86
CA ALA A 324 4.27 -19.51 -10.09
C ALA A 324 3.84 -18.56 -11.22
N LEU A 325 2.55 -18.23 -11.31
CA LEU A 325 2.03 -17.24 -12.28
C LEU A 325 2.39 -15.80 -11.90
N ASN A 326 2.52 -15.52 -10.60
CA ASN A 326 2.92 -14.21 -10.05
C ASN A 326 4.45 -14.02 -9.92
N HIS A 327 5.23 -14.97 -10.45
CA HIS A 327 6.69 -15.02 -10.45
C HIS A 327 7.36 -15.00 -9.07
N VAL A 328 6.69 -15.53 -8.04
CA VAL A 328 7.27 -15.69 -6.69
C VAL A 328 8.42 -16.71 -6.75
N ALA A 329 9.64 -16.27 -6.39
CA ALA A 329 10.87 -17.02 -6.65
C ALA A 329 11.15 -18.14 -5.64
N ILE A 330 10.77 -17.92 -4.38
CA ILE A 330 10.89 -18.87 -3.26
C ILE A 330 9.48 -19.12 -2.71
N ASN A 331 9.05 -20.38 -2.70
CA ASN A 331 7.70 -20.78 -2.30
C ASN A 331 7.38 -20.37 -0.85
N ILE A 332 6.25 -19.67 -0.68
CA ILE A 332 5.63 -19.31 0.58
C ILE A 332 4.57 -20.38 0.91
N PRO A 333 4.72 -21.16 2.00
CA PRO A 333 3.75 -22.20 2.35
C PRO A 333 2.33 -21.67 2.56
N VAL A 334 1.31 -22.38 2.06
CA VAL A 334 -0.09 -21.90 2.06
C VAL A 334 -0.57 -21.44 3.44
N LEU A 335 -0.28 -22.21 4.49
CA LEU A 335 -0.70 -21.87 5.86
C LEU A 335 -0.01 -20.60 6.38
N GLN A 336 1.26 -20.36 6.03
CA GLN A 336 1.99 -19.14 6.38
C GLN A 336 1.36 -17.94 5.66
N ALA A 337 1.15 -18.07 4.33
CA ALA A 337 0.57 -17.03 3.51
C ALA A 337 -0.83 -16.61 4.05
N ILE A 338 -1.72 -17.57 4.32
CA ILE A 338 -3.06 -17.32 4.88
C ILE A 338 -3.01 -16.73 6.31
N ALA A 339 -2.22 -17.32 7.22
CA ALA A 339 -2.23 -16.93 8.63
C ALA A 339 -1.53 -15.58 8.91
N ASN A 340 -0.85 -15.03 7.90
CA ASN A 340 -0.06 -13.81 8.01
C ASN A 340 -0.44 -12.70 7.01
N SER A 341 -1.46 -12.89 6.14
CA SER A 341 -1.91 -11.89 5.14
C SER A 341 -2.13 -10.46 5.67
N ALA A 342 -2.50 -10.34 6.96
CA ALA A 342 -2.80 -9.07 7.64
C ALA A 342 -1.63 -8.56 8.52
N LYS A 343 -0.38 -8.96 8.23
CA LYS A 343 0.81 -8.58 9.00
C LYS A 343 1.84 -7.93 8.07
N SER A 344 2.17 -6.66 8.32
CA SER A 344 3.25 -5.95 7.61
C SER A 344 4.56 -6.74 7.63
N SER A 345 4.88 -7.35 8.77
CA SER A 345 6.09 -8.17 8.98
C SER A 345 6.18 -9.44 8.12
N GLU A 346 5.09 -9.93 7.53
CA GLU A 346 5.16 -11.02 6.54
C GLU A 346 5.58 -10.49 5.16
N SER A 347 5.16 -9.28 4.80
CA SER A 347 5.61 -8.61 3.57
C SER A 347 7.06 -8.16 3.71
N ASP A 348 7.44 -7.59 4.85
CA ASP A 348 8.83 -7.24 5.18
C ASP A 348 9.78 -8.45 5.05
N LEU A 349 9.33 -9.63 5.49
CA LEU A 349 10.08 -10.88 5.37
C LEU A 349 10.38 -11.26 3.91
N GLN A 350 9.54 -10.87 2.95
CA GLN A 350 9.75 -11.23 1.54
C GLN A 350 10.93 -10.50 0.90
N ALA A 351 11.29 -9.30 1.37
CA ALA A 351 12.55 -8.68 0.98
C ALA A 351 13.75 -9.58 1.34
N THR A 352 13.70 -10.22 2.52
CA THR A 352 14.73 -11.16 2.96
C THR A 352 14.66 -12.48 2.19
N THR A 353 13.48 -13.08 2.07
CA THR A 353 13.29 -14.42 1.49
C THR A 353 13.41 -14.45 -0.04
N GLN A 354 12.83 -13.48 -0.73
CA GLN A 354 12.71 -13.48 -2.19
C GLN A 354 13.90 -12.80 -2.88
N TYR A 355 14.59 -11.89 -2.19
CA TYR A 355 15.72 -11.14 -2.73
C TYR A 355 17.05 -11.40 -2.01
N PHE A 356 17.18 -11.11 -0.70
CA PHE A 356 18.50 -11.12 -0.05
C PHE A 356 19.07 -12.54 0.12
N LEU A 357 18.28 -13.49 0.63
CA LEU A 357 18.69 -14.89 0.84
C LEU A 357 18.45 -15.79 -0.39
N ASN A 358 17.89 -15.24 -1.48
CA ASN A 358 17.67 -15.96 -2.72
C ASN A 358 18.96 -16.00 -3.56
N LEU A 359 19.54 -17.20 -3.71
CA LEU A 359 20.78 -17.48 -4.48
C LEU A 359 20.73 -17.12 -5.98
N LYS A 360 19.62 -16.56 -6.48
CA LYS A 360 19.45 -16.08 -7.87
C LYS A 360 19.29 -14.55 -7.97
N SER A 361 19.31 -13.84 -6.84
CA SER A 361 19.11 -12.39 -6.75
C SER A 361 20.41 -11.70 -6.35
N ASP A 362 20.76 -10.63 -7.05
CA ASP A 362 21.89 -9.75 -6.75
C ASP A 362 21.48 -8.50 -5.95
N LYS A 363 20.22 -8.42 -5.52
CA LYS A 363 19.65 -7.23 -4.90
C LYS A 363 20.13 -7.07 -3.47
N ARG A 364 20.52 -5.84 -3.14
CA ARG A 364 21.07 -5.41 -1.85
C ARG A 364 20.23 -4.32 -1.21
N ILE A 365 19.37 -3.65 -1.98
CA ILE A 365 18.33 -2.75 -1.48
C ILE A 365 17.00 -3.20 -2.08
N VAL A 366 15.97 -3.33 -1.23
CA VAL A 366 14.59 -3.63 -1.63
C VAL A 366 13.68 -2.58 -1.02
N ILE A 367 12.80 -1.98 -1.81
CA ILE A 367 11.83 -0.98 -1.35
C ILE A 367 10.41 -1.46 -1.72
N PHE A 368 9.55 -1.61 -0.72
CA PHE A 368 8.13 -1.96 -0.89
C PHE A 368 7.18 -0.83 -0.46
N GLY A 369 5.95 -0.87 -0.97
CA GLY A 369 4.79 -0.16 -0.42
C GLY A 369 3.90 -1.12 0.36
N HIS A 370 2.60 -1.16 0.05
CA HIS A 370 1.61 -2.20 0.37
C HIS A 370 1.19 -2.37 1.84
N THR A 371 2.04 -2.00 2.80
CA THR A 371 1.78 -2.26 4.23
C THR A 371 1.46 -1.01 5.05
N HIS A 372 1.67 0.18 4.46
CA HIS A 372 1.59 1.50 5.10
C HIS A 372 2.53 1.68 6.32
N ASP A 373 3.42 0.71 6.57
CA ASP A 373 4.24 0.60 7.78
C ASP A 373 5.66 1.15 7.52
N ALA A 374 5.76 2.48 7.43
CA ALA A 374 6.98 3.20 7.06
C ALA A 374 8.18 2.84 7.95
N LYS A 375 9.18 2.12 7.38
CA LYS A 375 10.34 1.62 8.14
C LYS A 375 11.59 1.39 7.29
N ILE A 376 12.73 1.18 7.96
CA ILE A 376 13.97 0.62 7.39
C ILE A 376 14.38 -0.60 8.22
N ILE A 377 14.81 -1.69 7.59
CA ILE A 377 15.34 -2.91 8.24
C ILE A 377 16.65 -3.32 7.55
N ALA A 378 17.74 -3.32 8.30
CA ALA A 378 19.03 -3.85 7.86
C ALA A 378 19.14 -5.36 8.09
N SER A 379 19.78 -6.07 7.17
CA SER A 379 20.00 -7.52 7.21
C SER A 379 21.28 -7.91 6.44
N GLU A 380 21.47 -9.19 6.14
CA GLU A 380 22.55 -9.71 5.31
C GLU A 380 21.98 -10.50 4.12
N ASP A 381 22.66 -10.44 2.98
CA ASP A 381 22.40 -11.28 1.82
C ASP A 381 22.98 -12.71 1.99
N HIS A 382 22.73 -13.58 1.02
CA HIS A 382 23.25 -14.95 1.01
C HIS A 382 24.78 -15.06 0.87
N GLU A 383 25.50 -13.97 0.61
CA GLU A 383 26.97 -13.90 0.64
C GLU A 383 27.51 -13.35 1.98
N GLY A 384 26.64 -12.99 2.93
CA GLY A 384 27.00 -12.38 4.21
C GLY A 384 27.31 -10.88 4.12
N GLN A 385 26.81 -10.20 3.08
CA GLN A 385 27.00 -8.77 2.86
C GLN A 385 25.76 -7.99 3.30
N LYS A 386 25.94 -6.82 3.90
CA LYS A 386 24.84 -5.97 4.37
C LYS A 386 23.83 -5.65 3.26
N ALA A 387 22.55 -5.87 3.54
CA ALA A 387 21.40 -5.55 2.71
C ALA A 387 20.39 -4.68 3.49
N ILE A 388 19.60 -3.87 2.78
CA ILE A 388 18.64 -2.91 3.37
C ILE A 388 17.26 -3.10 2.72
N TYR A 389 16.27 -3.43 3.54
CA TYR A 389 14.86 -3.27 3.19
C TYR A 389 14.34 -1.91 3.67
N ALA A 390 13.46 -1.28 2.89
CA ALA A 390 12.67 -0.14 3.33
C ALA A 390 11.21 -0.30 2.89
N ASN A 391 10.29 0.23 3.70
CA ASN A 391 8.90 0.43 3.29
C ASN A 391 8.64 1.94 3.12
N SER A 392 8.12 2.37 1.97
CA SER A 392 7.85 3.79 1.69
C SER A 392 6.67 4.38 2.47
N GLY A 393 5.87 3.55 3.14
CA GLY A 393 4.75 4.01 3.97
C GLY A 393 3.50 4.29 3.14
N THR A 394 2.93 5.49 3.28
CA THR A 394 1.66 5.87 2.65
C THR A 394 1.48 7.39 2.56
N TRP A 395 0.47 7.82 1.78
CA TRP A 395 -0.05 9.19 1.72
C TRP A 395 -1.53 9.32 2.10
N ILE A 396 -2.18 8.25 2.60
CA ILE A 396 -3.59 8.30 3.04
C ILE A 396 -3.80 9.17 4.28
N ASP A 397 -5.01 9.70 4.44
CA ASP A 397 -5.39 10.65 5.49
C ASP A 397 -5.33 10.10 6.92
N SER A 398 -5.31 8.79 7.12
CA SER A 398 -5.38 8.14 8.44
C SER A 398 -4.83 6.72 8.38
N ASN A 399 -3.70 6.49 9.05
CA ASN A 399 -2.99 5.21 9.08
C ASN A 399 -3.24 4.50 10.43
N ASN A 400 -3.68 3.24 10.39
CA ASN A 400 -3.90 2.40 11.58
C ASN A 400 -2.73 1.45 11.87
N VAL A 401 -1.71 1.39 11.00
CA VAL A 401 -0.54 0.51 11.10
C VAL A 401 0.66 1.26 11.70
N ALA A 402 0.95 2.46 11.19
CA ALA A 402 2.01 3.34 11.67
C ALA A 402 1.51 4.74 12.05
N ALA A 403 2.32 5.48 12.80
CA ALA A 403 1.93 6.78 13.36
C ALA A 403 2.00 7.96 12.36
N THR A 404 2.56 7.74 11.16
CA THR A 404 2.73 8.76 10.11
C THR A 404 1.91 8.45 8.87
N THR A 405 1.60 9.49 8.09
CA THR A 405 0.59 9.48 7.02
C THR A 405 1.05 10.09 5.70
N MET A 406 2.30 10.59 5.63
CA MET A 406 2.87 11.28 4.46
C MET A 406 4.35 10.92 4.34
N ASN A 407 4.64 9.72 3.86
CA ASN A 407 5.95 9.08 3.93
C ASN A 407 6.63 8.91 2.57
N PHE A 408 7.97 8.95 2.56
CA PHE A 408 8.76 8.73 1.35
C PHE A 408 10.18 8.26 1.69
N VAL A 409 10.75 7.45 0.79
CA VAL A 409 12.15 7.01 0.88
C VAL A 409 13.00 7.80 -0.11
N VAL A 410 14.20 8.18 0.31
CA VAL A 410 15.21 8.79 -0.55
C VAL A 410 16.45 7.90 -0.57
N VAL A 411 16.90 7.51 -1.76
CA VAL A 411 18.16 6.81 -1.96
C VAL A 411 19.18 7.76 -2.55
N THR A 412 20.24 8.08 -1.82
CA THR A 412 21.42 8.78 -2.36
C THR A 412 22.45 7.72 -2.72
N ALA A 413 22.72 7.54 -4.02
CA ALA A 413 23.67 6.52 -4.47
C ALA A 413 25.13 6.89 -4.18
N GLN A 414 25.96 5.86 -3.96
CA GLN A 414 27.41 6.04 -3.86
C GLN A 414 28.02 6.59 -5.16
N ASP A 415 29.04 7.42 -5.02
CA ASP A 415 29.88 7.90 -6.12
C ASP A 415 31.18 7.07 -6.26
N ALA A 416 32.14 7.58 -7.04
CA ALA A 416 33.40 6.91 -7.34
C ALA A 416 34.41 6.88 -6.16
N ASP A 417 34.29 7.77 -5.17
CA ASP A 417 35.14 7.75 -3.97
C ASP A 417 34.92 6.46 -3.18
N THR A 418 36.00 5.86 -2.69
CA THR A 418 35.99 4.62 -1.90
C THR A 418 35.29 4.72 -0.54
N SER A 419 35.15 5.93 0.00
CA SER A 419 34.48 6.21 1.27
C SER A 419 32.96 6.39 1.13
N SER A 420 32.50 6.79 -0.05
CA SER A 420 31.09 7.02 -0.37
C SER A 420 30.21 5.79 -0.10
N GLN A 421 28.95 5.99 0.27
CA GLN A 421 27.97 4.93 0.54
C GLN A 421 26.68 5.21 -0.22
N THR A 422 25.95 4.14 -0.55
CA THR A 422 24.56 4.26 -0.96
C THR A 422 23.73 4.36 0.31
N TYR A 423 23.16 5.54 0.56
CA TYR A 423 22.28 5.84 1.69
C TYR A 423 20.83 5.58 1.31
N VAL A 424 20.07 4.99 2.22
CA VAL A 424 18.61 4.86 2.19
C VAL A 424 18.08 5.62 3.40
N ARG A 425 17.26 6.65 3.15
CA ARG A 425 16.65 7.48 4.19
C ARG A 425 15.15 7.42 4.09
N LEU A 426 14.47 7.33 5.22
CA LEU A 426 13.02 7.38 5.34
C LEU A 426 12.64 8.70 5.99
N TYR A 427 11.68 9.39 5.39
CA TYR A 427 11.16 10.66 5.86
C TYR A 427 9.64 10.63 6.05
N ASN A 428 9.14 11.52 6.90
CA ASN A 428 7.75 11.99 6.86
C ASN A 428 7.69 13.49 6.57
N PHE A 429 6.63 13.94 5.90
CA PHE A 429 6.36 15.34 5.59
C PHE A 429 5.00 15.75 6.19
N GLU A 430 4.99 16.06 7.48
CA GLU A 430 3.75 16.34 8.22
C GLU A 430 3.76 17.76 8.77
N ASN A 431 2.61 18.46 8.66
CA ASN A 431 2.49 19.87 9.03
C ASN A 431 3.48 20.80 8.28
N GLU A 432 3.80 20.45 7.02
CA GLU A 432 4.81 21.11 6.17
C GLU A 432 6.27 20.97 6.65
N VAL A 433 6.54 20.13 7.66
CA VAL A 433 7.88 19.87 8.18
C VAL A 433 8.38 18.50 7.70
N VAL A 434 9.55 18.47 7.07
CA VAL A 434 10.29 17.22 6.82
C VAL A 434 10.98 16.76 8.11
N THR A 435 10.76 15.51 8.49
CA THR A 435 11.48 14.85 9.59
C THR A 435 12.09 13.55 9.09
N GLU A 436 13.36 13.30 9.44
CA GLU A 436 14.04 12.03 9.16
C GLU A 436 13.64 10.99 10.21
N MET A 437 13.08 9.87 9.76
CA MET A 437 12.60 8.79 10.62
C MET A 437 13.68 7.72 10.83
N ALA A 438 14.45 7.42 9.77
CA ALA A 438 15.53 6.45 9.78
C ALA A 438 16.50 6.70 8.63
N GLU A 439 17.79 6.42 8.86
CA GLU A 439 18.82 6.26 7.83
C GLU A 439 19.44 4.87 7.98
N ASP A 440 19.77 4.22 6.86
CA ASP A 440 20.90 3.29 6.85
C ASP A 440 21.68 3.36 5.52
N SER A 441 22.88 2.78 5.47
CA SER A 441 23.74 2.81 4.27
C SER A 441 24.56 1.54 4.06
N LEU A 442 24.94 1.31 2.80
CA LEU A 442 25.82 0.21 2.38
C LEU A 442 26.72 0.63 1.21
N ARG A 443 27.73 -0.19 0.89
CA ARG A 443 28.52 -0.09 -0.34
C ARG A 443 28.34 -1.34 -1.21
N TYR A 444 28.26 -1.12 -2.52
CA TYR A 444 28.13 -2.14 -3.57
C TYR A 444 29.45 -2.78 -4.04
#